data_AF-A0A426W3J5-F1
#
_entry.id   AF-A0A426W3J5-F1
#
_cell.length_a   1.000
_cell.length_b   1.000
_cell.length_c   1.000
_cell.angle_alpha   90.00
_cell.angle_beta   90.00
_cell.angle_gamma   90.00
#
_symmetry.space_group_name_H-M   'P 1'
#
loop_
_entity.id
_entity.type
_entity.pdbx_description
1 polymer ?
#
loop_
_entity_poly.entity_id
_entity_poly.type
_entity_poly.pdbx_seq_one_letter_code
_entity_poly.pdbx_strand_id
1 'polypeptide(L)'
;MNLKSFIWEYGEKVPGYDITVINEREASASAGILFLLGMIVIFVGIGYNHIIVAKVYLTFLFIDFTARMISPKYSPSLLLGKFVVRNQKPEYVGGLQKRFAWTLGWLVSLPMMDWFVLHWDITFYKVLICVLCLTLMFLETAFSICIGCMIYKAIIKDDPQHCPGGACEIRKKEPIQIFNPMQKFITVLTVTGLITGIYLFLAKTDSRTFFGEFLHELVLTQQQLVQEDEQKFKKEAEAFENDDF
;
A
#
# COMPACT_ATOMS: atom_id res chain seq x y z
N MET A 1 19.91 25.67 11.78
CA MET A 1 18.45 25.49 11.89
C MET A 1 18.09 25.37 13.35
N ASN A 2 17.06 26.10 13.81
CA ASN A 2 16.59 25.96 15.19
C ASN A 2 15.83 24.62 15.30
N LEU A 3 16.18 23.76 16.27
CA LEU A 3 15.59 22.41 16.38
C LEU A 3 14.06 22.46 16.54
N LYS A 4 13.57 23.52 17.19
CA LYS A 4 12.13 23.76 17.38
C LYS A 4 11.43 24.08 16.06
N SER A 5 12.02 24.89 15.18
CA SER A 5 11.44 25.15 13.85
C SER A 5 11.50 23.91 12.96
N PHE A 6 12.55 23.10 13.05
CA PHE A 6 12.65 21.85 12.28
C PHE A 6 11.59 20.83 12.68
N ILE A 7 11.17 20.77 13.95
CA ILE A 7 10.17 19.82 14.43
C ILE A 7 8.75 20.26 14.07
N TRP A 8 8.46 21.57 14.21
CA TRP A 8 7.11 22.11 14.11
C TRP A 8 6.76 22.74 12.74
N GLU A 9 7.74 23.17 11.95
CA GLU A 9 7.53 23.69 10.59
C GLU A 9 8.02 22.66 9.56
N TYR A 10 7.08 22.11 8.79
CA TYR A 10 7.39 21.08 7.79
C TYR A 10 6.52 21.25 6.55
N GLY A 11 7.16 21.44 5.39
CA GLY A 11 6.47 21.75 4.12
C GLY A 11 6.83 23.14 3.59
N GLU A 12 5.94 23.72 2.79
CA GLU A 12 6.08 25.07 2.23
C GLU A 12 5.07 26.04 2.86
N LYS A 13 5.48 27.30 3.04
CA LYS A 13 4.57 28.38 3.44
C LYS A 13 3.92 28.94 2.17
N VAL A 14 2.61 28.77 2.05
CA VAL A 14 1.82 29.25 0.90
C VAL A 14 0.94 30.42 1.36
N PRO A 15 0.85 31.53 0.62
CA PRO A 15 -0.05 32.63 0.98
C PRO A 15 -1.49 32.15 1.10
N GLY A 16 -2.17 32.51 2.20
CA GLY A 16 -3.55 32.08 2.48
C GLY A 16 -3.68 30.82 3.34
N TYR A 17 -2.57 30.26 3.82
CA TYR A 17 -2.55 29.14 4.78
C TYR A 17 -1.78 29.53 6.05
N ASP A 18 -2.37 29.26 7.21
CA ASP A 18 -1.77 29.59 8.51
C ASP A 18 -0.65 28.62 8.93
N ILE A 19 -0.62 27.44 8.31
CA ILE A 19 0.35 26.37 8.58
C ILE A 19 1.21 26.06 7.35
N THR A 20 2.33 25.37 7.57
CA THR A 20 3.11 24.80 6.47
C THR A 20 2.34 23.66 5.81
N VAL A 21 2.27 23.69 4.50
CA VAL A 21 1.46 22.75 3.69
C VAL A 21 2.33 21.98 2.70
N ILE A 22 1.79 20.87 2.24
CA ILE A 22 2.34 20.02 1.19
C ILE A 22 1.25 19.80 0.14
N ASN A 23 1.65 19.74 -1.13
CA ASN A 23 0.74 19.42 -2.21
C ASN A 23 0.42 17.92 -2.23
N GLU A 24 -0.82 17.54 -1.93
CA GLU A 24 -1.29 16.16 -1.88
C GLU A 24 -1.12 15.47 -3.22
N ARG A 25 -1.33 16.17 -4.33
CA ARG A 25 -1.16 15.58 -5.67
C ARG A 25 0.27 15.14 -5.94
N GLU A 26 1.25 15.90 -5.43
CA GLU A 26 2.67 15.54 -5.54
C GLU A 26 2.98 14.32 -4.68
N ALA A 27 2.41 14.27 -3.46
CA ALA A 27 2.54 13.14 -2.56
C ALA A 27 1.92 11.86 -3.17
N SER A 28 0.68 11.92 -3.66
CA SER A 28 -0.01 10.80 -4.31
C SER A 28 0.71 10.34 -5.58
N ALA A 29 1.18 11.27 -6.42
CA ALA A 29 1.97 10.92 -7.61
C ALA A 29 3.28 10.23 -7.24
N SER A 30 3.98 10.70 -6.21
CA SER A 30 5.21 10.06 -5.72
C SER A 30 4.94 8.64 -5.18
N ALA A 31 3.84 8.44 -4.46
CA ALA A 31 3.42 7.14 -3.96
C ALA A 31 3.10 6.19 -5.12
N GLY A 32 2.47 6.68 -6.18
CA GLY A 32 2.19 5.90 -7.39
C GLY A 32 3.45 5.47 -8.14
N ILE A 33 4.46 6.35 -8.23
CA ILE A 33 5.76 6.02 -8.83
C ILE A 33 6.46 4.93 -8.01
N LEU A 34 6.54 5.10 -6.68
CA LEU A 34 7.15 4.11 -5.80
C LEU A 34 6.39 2.78 -5.83
N PHE A 35 5.06 2.82 -5.81
CA PHE A 35 4.21 1.63 -5.94
C PHE A 35 4.50 0.87 -7.25
N LEU A 36 4.51 1.55 -8.38
CA LEU A 36 4.76 0.94 -9.69
C LEU A 36 6.15 0.29 -9.74
N LEU A 37 7.18 0.99 -9.27
CA LEU A 37 8.54 0.45 -9.21
C LEU A 37 8.63 -0.76 -8.26
N GLY A 38 8.01 -0.68 -7.09
CA GLY A 38 7.97 -1.77 -6.14
C GLY A 38 7.23 -3.00 -6.66
N MET A 39 6.13 -2.81 -7.39
CA MET A 39 5.42 -3.90 -8.06
C MET A 39 6.31 -4.58 -9.10
N ILE A 40 7.01 -3.82 -9.95
CA ILE A 40 7.97 -4.37 -10.92
C ILE A 40 9.05 -5.17 -10.20
N VAL A 41 9.58 -4.64 -9.09
CA VAL A 41 10.62 -5.31 -8.29
C VAL A 41 10.13 -6.63 -7.71
N ILE A 42 8.88 -6.71 -7.24
CA ILE A 42 8.32 -7.99 -6.76
C ILE A 42 8.19 -8.99 -7.91
N PHE A 43 7.64 -8.57 -9.05
CA PHE A 43 7.49 -9.46 -10.21
C PHE A 43 8.84 -9.95 -10.75
N VAL A 44 9.81 -9.05 -10.86
CA VAL A 44 11.16 -9.38 -11.36
C VAL A 44 11.96 -10.16 -10.32
N GLY A 45 11.89 -9.76 -9.06
CA GLY A 45 12.61 -10.38 -7.95
C GLY A 45 12.13 -11.80 -7.67
N ILE A 46 10.81 -12.02 -7.58
CA ILE A 46 10.24 -13.36 -7.36
C ILE A 46 10.25 -14.18 -8.65
N GLY A 47 9.90 -13.59 -9.81
CA GLY A 47 9.76 -14.31 -11.06
C GLY A 47 11.08 -14.73 -11.71
N TYR A 48 12.11 -13.86 -11.66
CA TYR A 48 13.41 -14.09 -12.30
C TYR A 48 14.56 -14.28 -11.29
N ASN A 49 14.25 -14.31 -9.99
CA ASN A 49 15.23 -14.44 -8.90
C ASN A 49 16.37 -13.39 -8.95
N HIS A 50 16.06 -12.19 -9.48
CA HIS A 50 17.04 -11.12 -9.64
C HIS A 50 17.17 -10.25 -8.38
N ILE A 51 18.09 -10.66 -7.51
CA ILE A 51 18.40 -10.07 -6.20
C ILE A 51 18.77 -8.58 -6.27
N ILE A 52 19.54 -8.18 -7.29
CA ILE A 52 20.11 -6.84 -7.40
C ILE A 52 19.03 -5.76 -7.55
N VAL A 53 17.96 -6.07 -8.30
CA VAL A 53 16.87 -5.12 -8.57
C VAL A 53 16.14 -4.74 -7.28
N ALA A 54 15.91 -5.73 -6.40
CA ALA A 54 15.33 -5.49 -5.08
C ALA A 54 16.24 -4.66 -4.19
N LYS A 55 17.54 -4.93 -4.16
CA LYS A 55 18.50 -4.16 -3.36
C LYS A 55 18.55 -2.69 -3.76
N VAL A 56 18.60 -2.41 -5.07
CA VAL A 56 18.64 -1.04 -5.60
C VAL A 56 17.36 -0.30 -5.24
N TYR A 57 16.20 -0.92 -5.48
CA TYR A 57 14.91 -0.30 -5.16
C TYR A 57 14.75 -0.02 -3.66
N LEU A 58 15.07 -0.98 -2.79
CA LEU A 58 14.93 -0.81 -1.34
C LEU A 58 15.91 0.24 -0.79
N THR A 59 17.12 0.30 -1.33
CA THR A 59 18.08 1.36 -0.98
C THR A 59 17.55 2.73 -1.40
N PHE A 60 17.02 2.85 -2.62
CA PHE A 60 16.40 4.07 -3.12
C PHE A 60 15.20 4.48 -2.25
N LEU A 61 14.31 3.53 -1.92
CA LEU A 61 13.15 3.74 -1.07
C LEU A 61 13.54 4.28 0.31
N PHE A 62 14.56 3.68 0.93
CA PHE A 62 15.09 4.10 2.22
C PHE A 62 15.67 5.52 2.16
N ILE A 63 16.49 5.83 1.15
CA ILE A 63 17.05 7.17 0.95
C ILE A 63 15.92 8.19 0.71
N ASP A 64 14.93 7.84 -0.09
CA ASP A 64 13.80 8.70 -0.39
C ASP A 64 12.98 9.03 0.86
N PHE A 65 12.63 8.04 1.68
CA PHE A 65 11.94 8.29 2.95
C PHE A 65 12.77 9.08 3.95
N THR A 66 14.10 8.85 3.98
CA THR A 66 15.02 9.63 4.79
C THR A 66 15.03 11.10 4.34
N ALA A 67 15.12 11.33 3.02
CA ALA A 67 15.06 12.66 2.43
C ALA A 67 13.72 13.34 2.75
N ARG A 68 12.59 12.63 2.59
CA ARG A 68 11.26 13.13 2.99
C ARG A 68 11.29 13.56 4.45
N MET A 69 11.68 12.71 5.38
CA MET A 69 11.68 13.01 6.82
C MET A 69 12.42 14.32 7.17
N ILE A 70 13.53 14.60 6.49
CA ILE A 70 14.32 15.83 6.68
C ILE A 70 13.67 17.01 5.95
N SER A 71 13.40 16.86 4.65
CA SER A 71 12.79 17.92 3.85
C SER A 71 12.07 17.37 2.62
N PRO A 72 10.78 17.71 2.42
CA PRO A 72 10.03 17.26 1.25
C PRO A 72 10.59 17.81 -0.06
N LYS A 73 11.39 18.89 -0.02
CA LYS A 73 11.94 19.56 -1.21
C LYS A 73 13.03 18.76 -1.92
N TYR A 74 13.69 17.84 -1.21
CA TYR A 74 14.84 17.10 -1.74
C TYR A 74 14.56 15.62 -1.96
N SER A 75 13.34 15.14 -1.68
CA SER A 75 12.96 13.76 -1.97
C SER A 75 12.90 13.53 -3.49
N PRO A 76 13.69 12.60 -4.04
CA PRO A 76 13.71 12.34 -5.48
C PRO A 76 12.32 11.96 -6.02
N SER A 77 11.58 11.14 -5.29
CA SER A 77 10.25 10.72 -5.75
C SER A 77 9.20 11.85 -5.68
N LEU A 78 9.28 12.75 -4.70
CA LEU A 78 8.43 13.95 -4.66
C LEU A 78 8.76 14.93 -5.80
N LEU A 79 10.04 15.08 -6.13
CA LEU A 79 10.47 15.89 -7.28
C LEU A 79 9.93 15.33 -8.60
N LEU A 80 9.99 14.01 -8.78
CA LEU A 80 9.38 13.34 -9.92
C LEU A 80 7.86 13.50 -9.93
N GLY A 81 7.20 13.32 -8.78
CA GLY A 81 5.77 13.55 -8.62
C GLY A 81 5.38 14.97 -9.03
N LYS A 82 6.11 15.97 -8.53
CA LYS A 82 5.96 17.39 -8.86
C LYS A 82 6.09 17.65 -10.36
N PHE A 83 7.06 17.02 -11.02
CA PHE A 83 7.21 17.13 -12.47
C PHE A 83 5.97 16.60 -13.22
N VAL A 84 5.42 15.46 -12.79
CA VAL A 84 4.24 14.83 -13.41
C VAL A 84 2.98 15.67 -13.21
N VAL A 85 2.73 16.20 -12.01
CA VAL A 85 1.48 16.92 -11.69
C VAL A 85 1.58 18.45 -11.79
N ARG A 86 2.68 19.01 -12.28
CA ARG A 86 2.94 20.47 -12.31
C ARG A 86 1.85 21.33 -12.97
N ASN A 87 1.11 20.77 -13.91
CA ASN A 87 0.06 21.48 -14.66
C ASN A 87 -1.34 21.32 -14.02
N GLN A 88 -1.45 20.58 -12.90
CA GLN A 88 -2.70 20.39 -12.18
C GLN A 88 -2.87 21.44 -11.09
N LYS A 89 -4.11 21.75 -10.73
CA LYS A 89 -4.39 22.63 -9.58
C LYS A 89 -3.88 21.96 -8.30
N PRO A 90 -2.97 22.60 -7.53
CA PRO A 90 -2.43 22.00 -6.31
C PRO A 90 -3.53 21.87 -5.25
N GLU A 91 -3.39 20.84 -4.42
CA GLU A 91 -4.28 20.60 -3.29
C GLU A 91 -3.43 20.53 -2.02
N TYR A 92 -3.65 21.46 -1.09
CA TYR A 92 -2.76 21.63 0.05
C TYR A 92 -3.29 20.93 1.29
N VAL A 93 -2.40 20.15 1.91
CA VAL A 93 -2.65 19.37 3.11
C VAL A 93 -1.62 19.75 4.16
N GLY A 94 -2.01 19.76 5.44
CA GLY A 94 -1.09 20.11 6.53
C GLY A 94 0.20 19.27 6.49
N GLY A 95 1.36 19.91 6.61
CA GLY A 95 2.63 19.21 6.41
C GLY A 95 3.01 18.29 7.58
N LEU A 96 2.65 18.64 8.82
CA LEU A 96 3.01 17.85 10.02
C LEU A 96 2.42 16.43 10.01
N GLN A 97 1.15 16.28 9.61
CA GLN A 97 0.51 14.97 9.48
C GLN A 97 1.21 14.09 8.42
N LYS A 98 1.64 14.67 7.29
CA LYS A 98 2.37 13.94 6.25
C LYS A 98 3.77 13.56 6.70
N ARG A 99 4.44 14.43 7.46
CA ARG A 99 5.71 14.08 8.08
C ARG A 99 5.57 12.86 8.97
N PHE A 100 4.54 12.82 9.82
CA PHE A 100 4.28 11.67 10.68
C PHE A 100 4.09 10.38 9.86
N ALA A 101 3.27 10.44 8.80
CA ALA A 101 3.07 9.31 7.90
C ALA A 101 4.39 8.82 7.27
N TRP A 102 5.24 9.75 6.81
CA TRP A 102 6.54 9.39 6.22
C TRP A 102 7.55 8.90 7.25
N THR A 103 7.48 9.36 8.51
CA THR A 103 8.29 8.77 9.59
C THR A 103 7.90 7.33 9.90
N LEU A 104 6.61 7.00 9.83
CA LEU A 104 6.17 5.60 9.93
C LEU A 104 6.68 4.77 8.75
N GLY A 105 6.59 5.28 7.52
CA GLY A 105 7.15 4.63 6.34
C GLY A 105 8.66 4.40 6.46
N TRP A 106 9.39 5.40 6.94
CA TRP A 106 10.83 5.29 7.21
C TRP A 106 11.15 4.22 8.27
N LEU A 107 10.39 4.19 9.36
CA LEU A 107 10.55 3.19 10.42
C LEU A 107 10.34 1.76 9.91
N VAL A 108 9.40 1.55 9.00
CA VAL A 108 9.18 0.25 8.34
C VAL A 108 10.29 -0.07 7.34
N SER A 109 10.86 0.93 6.67
CA SER A 109 11.94 0.73 5.69
C SER A 109 13.28 0.34 6.32
N LEU A 110 13.53 0.64 7.60
CA LEU A 110 14.75 0.26 8.33
C LEU A 110 14.99 -1.26 8.38
N PRO A 111 14.07 -2.09 8.92
CA PRO A 111 14.26 -3.53 8.93
C PRO A 111 14.29 -4.11 7.51
N MET A 112 13.60 -3.50 6.55
CA MET A 112 13.65 -3.93 5.14
C MET A 112 15.05 -3.72 4.54
N MET A 113 15.70 -2.60 4.87
CA MET A 113 17.09 -2.33 4.47
C MET A 113 18.04 -3.38 5.07
N ASP A 114 17.87 -3.72 6.34
CA ASP A 114 18.71 -4.72 7.00
C ASP A 114 18.48 -6.14 6.42
N TRP A 115 17.24 -6.57 6.25
CA TRP A 115 16.89 -7.94 5.85
C TRP A 115 17.07 -8.27 4.37
N PHE A 116 17.00 -7.27 3.50
CA PHE A 116 17.06 -7.48 2.06
C PHE A 116 18.25 -6.79 1.39
N VAL A 117 18.90 -5.81 2.02
CA VAL A 117 20.08 -5.16 1.41
C VAL A 117 21.36 -5.66 2.06
N LEU A 118 21.47 -5.55 3.38
CA LEU A 118 22.66 -5.95 4.14
C LEU A 118 22.76 -7.46 4.27
N HIS A 119 21.75 -8.06 4.87
CA HIS A 119 21.55 -9.50 4.92
C HIS A 119 20.62 -9.86 3.76
N TRP A 120 20.85 -10.97 3.06
CA TRP A 120 19.92 -11.44 2.04
C TRP A 120 19.14 -12.61 2.60
N ASP A 121 18.00 -12.32 3.21
CA ASP A 121 17.14 -13.34 3.82
C ASP A 121 15.68 -13.10 3.43
N ILE A 122 15.22 -13.89 2.47
CA ILE A 122 13.85 -13.89 1.97
C ILE A 122 13.05 -14.91 2.77
N THR A 123 12.23 -14.40 3.70
CA THR A 123 11.21 -15.17 4.40
C THR A 123 9.82 -14.67 4.00
N PHE A 124 8.82 -15.56 4.01
CA PHE A 124 7.43 -15.22 3.68
C PHE A 124 6.90 -13.98 4.45
N TYR A 125 7.10 -13.93 5.77
CA TYR A 125 6.64 -12.81 6.60
C TYR A 125 7.28 -11.47 6.21
N LYS A 126 8.55 -11.50 5.77
CA LYS A 126 9.28 -10.29 5.34
C LYS A 126 8.82 -9.81 3.96
N VAL A 127 8.36 -10.71 3.09
CA VAL A 127 7.72 -10.32 1.82
C VAL A 127 6.31 -9.78 2.08
N LEU A 128 5.57 -10.34 3.04
CA LEU A 128 4.23 -9.87 3.39
C LEU A 128 4.22 -8.40 3.85
N ILE A 129 5.22 -8.00 4.65
CA ILE A 129 5.36 -6.58 5.04
C ILE A 129 5.65 -5.67 3.83
N CYS A 130 6.41 -6.14 2.84
CA CYS A 130 6.63 -5.39 1.59
C CYS A 130 5.31 -5.21 0.81
N VAL A 131 4.52 -6.27 0.69
CA VAL A 131 3.20 -6.22 0.03
C VAL A 131 2.25 -5.29 0.78
N LEU A 132 2.26 -5.32 2.11
CA LEU A 132 1.50 -4.39 2.93
C LEU A 132 1.92 -2.94 2.65
N CYS A 133 3.21 -2.64 2.64
CA CYS A 133 3.72 -1.29 2.32
C CYS A 133 3.28 -0.81 0.93
N LEU A 134 3.39 -1.67 -0.10
CA LEU A 134 2.93 -1.33 -1.44
C LEU A 134 1.42 -1.14 -1.49
N THR A 135 0.65 -1.92 -0.74
CA THR A 135 -0.80 -1.73 -0.61
C THR A 135 -1.13 -0.37 0.00
N LEU A 136 -0.42 0.04 1.06
CA LEU A 136 -0.60 1.37 1.67
C LEU A 136 -0.26 2.49 0.68
N MET A 137 0.83 2.35 -0.09
CA MET A 137 1.17 3.30 -1.15
C MET A 137 0.11 3.34 -2.25
N PHE A 138 -0.43 2.18 -2.64
CA PHE A 138 -1.51 2.08 -3.61
C PHE A 138 -2.76 2.84 -3.15
N LEU A 139 -3.15 2.71 -1.88
CA LEU A 139 -4.29 3.45 -1.32
C LEU A 139 -4.04 4.97 -1.35
N GLU A 140 -2.81 5.41 -1.05
CA GLU A 140 -2.43 6.81 -1.14
C GLU A 140 -2.46 7.33 -2.58
N THR A 141 -1.99 6.56 -3.57
CA THR A 141 -2.04 7.01 -4.97
C THR A 141 -3.43 6.91 -5.60
N ALA A 142 -4.20 5.86 -5.33
CA ALA A 142 -5.46 5.58 -6.04
C ALA A 142 -6.64 6.34 -5.44
N PHE A 143 -6.70 6.43 -4.11
CA PHE A 143 -7.81 7.04 -3.40
C PHE A 143 -7.41 8.34 -2.67
N SER A 144 -6.13 8.72 -2.68
CA SER A 144 -5.61 9.82 -1.83
C SER A 144 -5.93 9.61 -0.35
N ILE A 145 -6.00 8.34 0.08
CA ILE A 145 -6.24 7.95 1.47
C ILE A 145 -4.88 7.61 2.10
N CYS A 146 -4.42 8.46 3.01
CA CYS A 146 -3.21 8.23 3.77
C CYS A 146 -3.54 7.71 5.17
N ILE A 147 -3.37 6.40 5.39
CA ILE A 147 -3.62 5.74 6.68
C ILE A 147 -2.74 6.33 7.79
N GLY A 148 -1.51 6.74 7.48
CA GLY A 148 -0.64 7.43 8.44
C GLY A 148 -1.23 8.75 8.95
N CYS A 149 -1.86 9.54 8.07
CA CYS A 149 -2.58 10.75 8.48
C CYS A 149 -3.82 10.43 9.33
N MET A 150 -4.52 9.34 9.05
CA MET A 150 -5.66 8.90 9.88
C MET A 150 -5.23 8.51 11.29
N ILE A 151 -4.11 7.80 11.42
CA ILE A 151 -3.53 7.45 12.72
C ILE A 151 -3.11 8.71 13.48
N TYR A 152 -2.47 9.67 12.80
CA TYR A 152 -2.10 10.96 13.40
C TYR A 152 -3.32 11.71 13.96
N LYS A 153 -4.41 11.80 13.19
CA LYS A 153 -5.68 12.39 13.62
C LYS A 153 -6.24 11.67 14.86
N ALA A 154 -6.23 10.33 14.86
CA ALA A 154 -6.76 9.55 15.98
C ALA A 154 -5.96 9.77 17.28
N ILE A 155 -4.64 9.98 17.20
CA ILE A 155 -3.79 10.21 18.36
C ILE A 155 -3.96 11.63 18.91
N ILE A 156 -3.92 12.64 18.04
CA ILE A 156 -3.91 14.05 18.45
C ILE A 156 -5.31 14.55 18.81
N LYS A 157 -6.37 13.89 18.35
CA LYS A 157 -7.80 14.19 18.64
C LYS A 157 -8.28 15.59 18.22
N ASP A 158 -7.39 16.49 17.82
CA ASP A 158 -7.74 17.71 17.10
C ASP A 158 -7.93 17.41 15.61
N ASP A 159 -8.91 18.09 14.99
CA ASP A 159 -9.10 18.00 13.56
C ASP A 159 -7.88 18.62 12.83
N PRO A 160 -7.17 17.85 12.00
CA PRO A 160 -6.04 18.38 11.27
C PRO A 160 -6.49 19.52 10.36
N GLN A 161 -5.79 20.65 10.43
CA GLN A 161 -6.06 21.79 9.56
C GLN A 161 -5.67 21.43 8.12
N HIS A 162 -6.59 21.63 7.18
CA HIS A 162 -6.47 21.28 5.76
C HIS A 162 -6.25 19.77 5.51
N CYS A 163 -7.35 19.03 5.42
CA CYS A 163 -7.37 17.59 5.17
C CYS A 163 -7.37 17.24 3.68
N PRO A 164 -6.80 16.07 3.30
CA PRO A 164 -6.84 15.59 1.94
C PRO A 164 -8.30 15.45 1.44
N GLY A 165 -8.56 15.86 0.20
CA GLY A 165 -9.88 15.88 -0.41
C GLY A 165 -10.83 16.92 0.18
N GLY A 166 -10.36 17.84 1.03
CA GLY A 166 -11.23 18.74 1.79
C GLY A 166 -12.13 18.00 2.79
N ALA A 167 -11.77 16.80 3.23
CA ALA A 167 -12.62 15.94 4.07
C ALA A 167 -12.98 16.55 5.44
N CYS A 168 -12.23 17.55 5.89
CA CYS A 168 -12.50 18.28 7.14
C CYS A 168 -13.38 19.53 6.94
N GLU A 169 -13.66 19.90 5.68
CA GLU A 169 -14.71 20.88 5.39
C GLU A 169 -16.07 20.15 5.39
N ILE A 170 -17.07 20.69 6.09
CA ILE A 170 -18.42 20.15 6.06
C ILE A 170 -19.00 20.40 4.66
N ARG A 171 -18.82 19.44 3.76
CA ARG A 171 -19.32 19.47 2.38
C ARG A 171 -20.68 18.78 2.32
N LYS A 172 -21.70 19.48 1.79
CA LYS A 172 -22.91 18.81 1.32
C LYS A 172 -22.55 18.03 0.06
N LYS A 173 -22.90 16.74 0.04
CA LYS A 173 -22.67 15.89 -1.14
C LYS A 173 -23.35 16.50 -2.36
N GLU A 174 -22.60 16.68 -3.43
CA GLU A 174 -23.16 17.14 -4.69
C GLU A 174 -24.09 16.07 -5.28
N PRO A 175 -25.10 16.43 -6.08
CA PRO A 175 -26.06 15.46 -6.63
C PRO A 175 -25.36 14.35 -7.45
N ILE A 176 -24.21 14.64 -8.07
CA ILE A 176 -23.38 13.65 -8.78
C ILE A 176 -22.79 12.56 -7.87
N GLN A 177 -22.63 12.84 -6.57
CA GLN A 177 -22.09 11.90 -5.57
C GLN A 177 -23.17 11.00 -4.95
N ILE A 178 -24.45 11.25 -5.26
CA ILE A 178 -25.59 10.52 -4.69
C ILE A 178 -26.03 9.45 -5.68
N PHE A 179 -26.03 8.19 -5.24
CA PHE A 179 -26.44 7.08 -6.08
C PHE A 179 -27.97 6.97 -6.18
N ASN A 180 -28.47 6.85 -7.41
CA ASN A 180 -29.83 6.40 -7.70
C ASN A 180 -30.00 4.93 -7.23
N PRO A 181 -31.18 4.48 -6.76
CA PRO A 181 -31.43 3.07 -6.44
C PRO A 181 -30.95 2.06 -7.49
N MET A 182 -31.07 2.36 -8.79
CA MET A 182 -30.54 1.49 -9.85
C MET A 182 -29.00 1.44 -9.85
N GLN A 183 -28.33 2.58 -9.66
CA GLN A 183 -26.87 2.61 -9.56
C GLN A 183 -26.38 1.88 -8.31
N LYS A 184 -27.11 1.99 -7.17
CA LYS A 184 -26.79 1.22 -5.97
C LYS A 184 -26.87 -0.29 -6.24
N PHE A 185 -27.91 -0.74 -6.93
CA PHE A 185 -28.08 -2.15 -7.27
C PHE A 185 -26.93 -2.67 -8.16
N ILE A 186 -26.58 -1.94 -9.22
CA ILE A 186 -25.46 -2.29 -10.11
C ILE A 186 -24.15 -2.38 -9.33
N THR A 187 -23.88 -1.40 -8.47
CA THR A 187 -22.66 -1.40 -7.63
C THR A 187 -22.62 -2.62 -6.70
N VAL A 188 -23.72 -2.94 -6.01
CA VAL A 188 -23.80 -4.10 -5.12
C VAL A 188 -23.61 -5.42 -5.88
N LEU A 189 -24.25 -5.55 -7.05
CA LEU A 189 -24.12 -6.74 -7.89
C LEU A 189 -22.69 -6.92 -8.41
N THR A 190 -22.04 -5.83 -8.84
CA THR A 190 -20.65 -5.87 -9.33
C THR A 190 -19.69 -6.26 -8.22
N VAL A 191 -19.83 -5.66 -7.03
CA VAL A 191 -18.97 -5.98 -5.87
C VAL A 191 -19.18 -7.44 -5.45
N THR A 192 -20.44 -7.89 -5.35
CA THR A 192 -20.74 -9.29 -5.01
C THR A 192 -20.17 -10.26 -6.05
N GLY A 193 -20.33 -9.95 -7.34
CA GLY A 193 -19.79 -10.78 -8.43
C GLY A 193 -18.28 -10.89 -8.39
N LEU A 194 -17.56 -9.79 -8.14
CA LEU A 194 -16.11 -9.79 -7.99
C LEU A 194 -15.66 -10.61 -6.78
N ILE A 195 -16.32 -10.45 -5.63
CA ILE A 195 -16.01 -11.21 -4.41
C ILE A 195 -16.24 -12.70 -4.64
N THR A 196 -17.39 -13.09 -5.21
CA THR A 196 -17.69 -14.49 -5.53
C THR A 196 -16.71 -15.05 -6.55
N GLY A 197 -16.32 -14.27 -7.57
CA GLY A 197 -15.33 -14.67 -8.56
C GLY A 197 -13.96 -14.94 -7.94
N ILE A 198 -13.50 -14.06 -7.04
CA ILE A 198 -12.24 -14.26 -6.29
C ILE A 198 -12.34 -15.48 -5.38
N TYR A 199 -13.46 -15.65 -4.66
CA TYR A 199 -13.70 -16.81 -3.79
C TYR A 199 -13.63 -18.12 -4.59
N LEU A 200 -14.35 -18.21 -5.71
CA LEU A 200 -14.35 -19.41 -6.56
C LEU A 200 -12.99 -19.67 -7.20
N PHE A 201 -12.27 -18.62 -7.60
CA PHE A 201 -10.92 -18.74 -8.12
C PHE A 201 -9.97 -19.34 -7.08
N LEU A 202 -10.02 -18.84 -5.84
CA LEU A 202 -9.22 -19.37 -4.74
C LEU A 202 -9.64 -20.80 -4.37
N ALA A 203 -10.94 -21.09 -4.28
CA ALA A 203 -11.43 -22.42 -3.89
C ALA A 203 -11.16 -23.52 -4.93
N LYS A 204 -11.08 -23.18 -6.22
CA LYS A 204 -10.94 -24.17 -7.30
C LYS A 204 -9.52 -24.32 -7.83
N THR A 205 -8.62 -23.39 -7.52
CA THR A 205 -7.25 -23.43 -8.04
C THR A 205 -6.33 -24.11 -7.04
N ASP A 206 -5.71 -25.22 -7.44
CA ASP A 206 -4.60 -25.82 -6.69
C ASP A 206 -3.44 -24.84 -6.68
N SER A 207 -3.14 -24.35 -5.48
CA SER A 207 -2.03 -23.44 -5.30
C SER A 207 -0.71 -24.21 -5.22
N ARG A 208 0.31 -23.71 -5.91
CA ARG A 208 1.69 -24.25 -5.87
C ARG A 208 2.58 -23.50 -4.88
N THR A 209 1.98 -22.63 -4.08
CA THR A 209 2.68 -21.69 -3.20
C THR A 209 2.07 -21.77 -1.82
N PHE A 210 2.92 -21.77 -0.79
CA PHE A 210 2.51 -21.80 0.62
C PHE A 210 1.39 -20.80 0.97
N PHE A 211 1.42 -19.59 0.40
CA PHE A 211 0.37 -18.59 0.63
C PHE A 211 -0.98 -18.96 0.01
N GLY A 212 -0.95 -19.59 -1.16
CA GLY A 212 -2.17 -20.06 -1.80
C GLY A 212 -2.77 -21.24 -1.05
N GLU A 213 -1.95 -22.11 -0.44
CA GLU A 213 -2.44 -23.22 0.38
C GLU A 213 -3.09 -22.69 1.65
N PHE A 214 -2.41 -21.74 2.33
CA PHE A 214 -2.97 -21.05 3.48
C PHE A 214 -4.28 -20.31 3.16
N LEU A 215 -4.36 -19.61 2.02
CA LEU A 215 -5.60 -18.93 1.61
C LEU A 215 -6.70 -19.92 1.26
N HIS A 216 -6.37 -21.01 0.57
CA HIS A 216 -7.31 -22.05 0.20
C HIS A 216 -7.88 -22.74 1.46
N GLU A 217 -7.02 -23.01 2.45
CA GLU A 217 -7.41 -23.53 3.76
C GLU A 217 -8.31 -22.56 4.56
N LEU A 218 -8.00 -21.26 4.56
CA LEU A 218 -8.82 -20.24 5.21
C LEU A 218 -10.19 -20.00 4.54
N VAL A 219 -10.28 -20.28 3.23
CA VAL A 219 -11.48 -20.03 2.41
C VAL A 219 -12.45 -21.21 2.47
N LEU A 220 -11.94 -22.43 2.68
CA LEU A 220 -12.75 -23.64 2.80
C LEU A 220 -13.34 -23.80 4.19
N THR A 221 -14.52 -24.42 4.24
CA THR A 221 -15.08 -24.86 5.52
C THR A 221 -14.40 -26.14 6.00
N GLN A 222 -14.35 -26.35 7.32
CA GLN A 222 -13.73 -27.53 7.94
C GLN A 222 -14.20 -28.88 7.33
N GLN A 223 -15.46 -28.97 6.89
CA GLN A 223 -15.99 -30.17 6.23
C GLN A 223 -15.47 -30.37 4.80
N GLN A 224 -15.24 -29.28 4.07
CA GLN A 224 -14.72 -29.35 2.70
C GLN A 224 -13.23 -29.71 2.69
N LEU A 225 -12.46 -29.24 3.68
CA LEU A 225 -11.06 -29.61 3.86
C LEU A 225 -10.89 -31.11 4.07
N VAL A 226 -11.66 -31.71 5.00
CA VAL A 226 -11.60 -33.15 5.27
C VAL A 226 -11.93 -33.98 4.02
N GLN A 227 -12.91 -33.55 3.22
CA GLN A 227 -13.25 -34.23 1.97
C GLN A 227 -12.15 -34.15 0.92
N GLU A 228 -11.45 -33.03 0.85
CA GLU A 228 -10.33 -32.86 -0.09
C GLU A 228 -9.10 -33.66 0.34
N ASP A 229 -8.80 -33.70 1.65
CA ASP A 229 -7.73 -34.50 2.22
C ASP A 229 -7.99 -36.00 2.03
N GLU A 230 -9.22 -36.47 2.24
CA GLU A 230 -9.62 -37.85 1.95
C GLU A 230 -9.47 -38.18 0.46
N GLN A 231 -9.77 -37.24 -0.44
CA GLN A 231 -9.59 -37.42 -1.88
C GLN A 231 -8.12 -37.44 -2.29
N LYS A 232 -7.27 -36.59 -1.69
CA LYS A 232 -5.81 -36.61 -1.90
C LYS A 232 -5.21 -37.92 -1.39
N PHE A 233 -5.58 -38.36 -0.18
CA PHE A 233 -5.14 -39.63 0.38
C PHE A 233 -5.53 -40.83 -0.49
N LYS A 234 -6.76 -40.86 -1.02
CA LYS A 234 -7.19 -41.91 -1.96
C LYS A 234 -6.38 -41.91 -3.26
N LYS A 235 -6.14 -40.73 -3.85
CA LYS A 235 -5.32 -40.62 -5.07
C LYS A 235 -3.86 -41.02 -4.84
N GLU A 236 -3.29 -40.68 -3.68
CA GLU A 236 -1.94 -41.11 -3.31
C GLU A 236 -1.90 -42.62 -3.11
N ALA A 237 -2.85 -43.21 -2.38
CA ALA A 237 -2.94 -44.66 -2.20
C ALA A 237 -3.09 -45.40 -3.55
N GLU A 238 -3.92 -44.90 -4.45
CA GLU A 238 -4.07 -45.44 -5.82
C GLU A 238 -2.79 -45.26 -6.66
N ALA A 239 -2.02 -44.19 -6.46
CA ALA A 239 -0.74 -43.99 -7.14
C ALA A 239 0.34 -44.96 -6.61
N PHE A 240 0.41 -45.15 -5.28
CA PHE A 240 1.30 -46.13 -4.65
C PHE A 240 0.97 -47.57 -5.08
N GLU A 241 -0.31 -47.93 -5.22
CA GLU A 241 -0.70 -49.26 -5.73
C GLU A 241 -0.36 -49.49 -7.21
N ASN A 242 -0.25 -48.43 -8.02
CA ASN A 242 0.09 -48.52 -9.44
C ASN A 242 1.61 -48.48 -9.73
N ASP A 243 2.43 -47.95 -8.81
CA ASP A 243 3.89 -47.89 -8.94
C ASP A 243 4.61 -49.19 -8.46
N ASP A 244 3.89 -50.11 -7.81
CA ASP A 244 4.39 -51.41 -7.31
C ASP A 244 4.24 -52.58 -8.33
N PHE A 245 4.05 -52.31 -9.63
CA PHE A 245 3.99 -53.31 -10.72
C PHE A 245 5.03 -53.08 -11.85
#